data_AF-A0ABD3DPM9-F1
#
_entry.id   AF-A0ABD3DPM9-F1
#
_cell.length_a   1.000
_cell.length_b   1.000
_cell.length_c   1.000
_cell.angle_alpha   90.00
_cell.angle_beta   90.00
_cell.angle_gamma   90.00
#
_symmetry.space_group_name_H-M   'P 1'
#
loop_
_entity.id
_entity.type
_entity.pdbx_description
1 polymer ?
#
loop_
_entity_poly.entity_id
_entity_poly.type
_entity_poly.pdbx_seq_one_letter_code
_entity_poly.pdbx_strand_id
1 'polypeptide(L)'
;MTTTQWIGVLLLIVLLIGALAEIQKQITGELITKEGKRLEIAVKANSDAFWARLQEENTKQEKAARDCMQQLSNLISNCLWARLQEENTEQEEAARDRMQQLSNMISNCLNKDLPAIIEKTVKRELTTVGQSMARTIAPTIEKTISTSIAESFQKGVGDKAVSQLEKSVSSKLEATVSRQIQTQCQTSRKQALQALKSSLEVSVVPAFEMSCRTMFEQVDAAFQKGMGSLTTAAQQQVEASHSPLALALRDALNSATSITQTLGGELLDGQRKLLALADSKAPLLISQLSNGTLGLLHEKLEVPPDPTKELSRLIGERKYEEAFNAALQRTDVNNVSWLCAQVDLPGILAMNPLPLGQGVLPSLLQQLACDIGTDTPRKLTWMREVVSAINPTDPMIVVYVRPIFEQVYQILNHHRSLPTTTGAELSNIRLIMHVINSMIMSSK
;
A
#
# COMPACT_ATOMS: atom_id res chain seq x y z
N MET A 1 -83.36 -31.83 96.41
CA MET A 1 -82.39 -32.54 95.56
C MET A 1 -81.30 -33.11 96.44
N THR A 2 -80.96 -34.40 96.29
CA THR A 2 -79.87 -35.02 97.06
C THR A 2 -78.53 -34.45 96.59
N THR A 3 -77.49 -34.47 97.44
CA THR A 3 -76.12 -34.06 97.08
C THR A 3 -75.62 -34.71 95.79
N THR A 4 -76.05 -35.94 95.53
CA THR A 4 -75.83 -36.67 94.27
C THR A 4 -76.42 -35.99 93.03
N GLN A 5 -77.57 -35.32 93.11
CA GLN A 5 -78.18 -34.62 91.97
C GLN A 5 -77.42 -33.32 91.64
N TRP A 6 -76.95 -32.59 92.64
CA TRP A 6 -76.11 -31.38 92.43
C TRP A 6 -74.75 -31.72 91.83
N ILE A 7 -74.12 -32.82 92.28
CA ILE A 7 -72.89 -33.34 91.70
C ILE A 7 -73.09 -33.74 90.23
N GLY A 8 -74.22 -34.38 89.91
CA GLY A 8 -74.59 -34.72 88.53
C GLY A 8 -74.72 -33.48 87.62
N VAL A 9 -75.38 -32.43 88.10
CA VAL A 9 -75.52 -31.16 87.35
C VAL A 9 -74.17 -30.45 87.17
N LEU A 10 -73.31 -30.43 88.20
CA LEU A 10 -71.96 -29.85 88.12
C LEU A 10 -71.06 -30.60 87.13
N LEU A 11 -71.10 -31.94 87.13
CA LEU A 11 -70.40 -32.77 86.14
C LEU A 11 -70.89 -32.48 84.71
N LEU A 12 -72.20 -32.32 84.52
CA LEU A 12 -72.79 -32.01 83.22
C LEU A 12 -72.37 -30.61 82.72
N ILE A 13 -72.29 -29.62 83.62
CA ILE A 13 -71.80 -28.27 83.31
C ILE A 13 -70.31 -28.30 82.95
N VAL A 14 -69.48 -29.02 83.71
CA VAL A 14 -68.04 -29.16 83.40
C VAL A 14 -67.82 -29.86 82.06
N LEU A 15 -68.59 -30.91 81.76
CA LEU A 15 -68.56 -31.59 80.45
C LEU A 15 -69.01 -30.66 79.31
N LEU A 16 -70.05 -29.86 79.52
CA LEU A 16 -70.53 -28.87 78.54
C LEU A 16 -69.49 -27.77 78.29
N ILE A 17 -68.85 -27.25 79.33
CA ILE A 17 -67.79 -26.25 79.21
C ILE A 17 -66.58 -26.84 78.48
N GLY A 18 -66.18 -28.08 78.81
CA GLY A 18 -65.10 -28.78 78.11
C GLY A 18 -65.42 -29.01 76.63
N ALA A 19 -66.64 -29.44 76.30
CA ALA A 19 -67.10 -29.61 74.93
C ALA A 19 -67.14 -28.28 74.15
N LEU A 20 -67.63 -27.20 74.78
CA LEU A 20 -67.63 -25.86 74.18
C LEU A 20 -66.22 -25.34 73.94
N ALA A 21 -65.28 -25.56 74.87
CA ALA A 21 -63.88 -25.17 74.71
C ALA A 21 -63.20 -25.92 73.55
N GLU A 22 -63.47 -27.22 73.39
CA GLU A 22 -62.91 -28.02 72.29
C GLU A 22 -63.50 -27.61 70.94
N ILE A 23 -64.82 -27.36 70.87
CA ILE A 23 -65.49 -26.85 69.67
C ILE A 23 -64.93 -25.47 69.28
N GLN A 24 -64.75 -24.56 70.25
CA GLN A 24 -64.17 -23.24 70.01
C GLN A 24 -62.74 -23.34 69.47
N LYS A 25 -61.92 -24.22 70.05
CA LYS A 25 -60.55 -24.48 69.59
C LYS A 25 -60.51 -25.05 68.17
N GLN A 26 -61.40 -26.00 67.85
CA GLN A 26 -61.49 -26.61 66.54
C GLN A 26 -61.94 -25.62 65.46
N ILE A 27 -63.00 -24.83 65.73
CA ILE A 27 -63.48 -23.78 64.82
C ILE A 27 -62.40 -22.72 64.60
N THR A 28 -61.71 -22.28 65.65
CA THR A 28 -60.65 -21.27 65.56
C THR A 28 -59.45 -21.79 64.76
N GLY A 29 -59.04 -23.05 64.98
CA GLY A 29 -57.94 -23.68 64.24
C GLY A 29 -58.26 -23.89 62.75
N GLU A 30 -59.47 -24.33 62.42
CA GLU A 30 -59.92 -24.48 61.03
C GLU A 30 -60.05 -23.12 60.32
N LEU A 31 -60.55 -22.08 61.01
CA LEU A 31 -60.67 -20.75 60.43
C LEU A 31 -59.29 -20.13 60.16
N ILE A 32 -58.34 -20.24 61.10
CA ILE A 32 -56.96 -19.74 60.93
C ILE A 32 -56.25 -20.47 59.79
N THR A 33 -56.39 -21.80 59.69
CA THR A 33 -55.74 -22.56 58.61
C THR A 33 -56.38 -22.28 57.24
N LYS A 34 -57.71 -22.09 57.18
CA LYS A 34 -58.41 -21.74 55.93
C LYS A 34 -58.07 -20.33 55.46
N GLU A 35 -58.09 -19.34 56.35
CA GLU A 35 -57.71 -17.96 56.02
C GLU A 35 -56.20 -17.84 55.75
N GLY A 36 -55.35 -18.59 56.46
CA GLY A 36 -53.92 -18.67 56.17
C GLY A 36 -53.63 -19.20 54.77
N LYS A 37 -54.28 -20.30 54.36
CA LYS A 37 -54.17 -20.83 52.99
C LYS A 37 -54.72 -19.86 51.94
N ARG A 38 -55.80 -19.15 52.24
CA ARG A 38 -56.35 -18.11 51.34
C ARG A 38 -55.39 -16.95 51.14
N LEU A 39 -54.79 -16.45 52.22
CA LEU A 39 -53.76 -15.42 52.18
C LEU A 39 -52.54 -15.88 51.40
N GLU A 40 -52.07 -17.10 51.62
CA GLU A 40 -50.92 -17.68 50.89
C GLU A 40 -51.19 -17.77 49.38
N ILE A 41 -52.37 -18.26 48.98
CA ILE A 41 -52.79 -18.32 47.57
C ILE A 41 -52.88 -16.91 46.98
N ALA A 42 -53.47 -15.95 47.71
CA ALA A 42 -53.61 -14.57 47.25
C ALA A 42 -52.25 -13.87 47.08
N VAL A 43 -51.34 -14.06 48.03
CA VAL A 43 -49.97 -13.52 47.98
C VAL A 43 -49.20 -14.14 46.81
N LYS A 44 -49.31 -15.46 46.62
CA LYS A 44 -48.67 -16.15 45.50
C LYS A 44 -49.20 -15.65 44.15
N ALA A 45 -50.52 -15.57 43.99
CA ALA A 45 -51.15 -15.05 42.78
C ALA A 45 -50.75 -13.59 42.49
N ASN A 46 -50.66 -12.75 43.51
CA ASN A 46 -50.22 -11.37 43.36
C ASN A 46 -48.73 -11.26 43.00
N SER A 47 -47.88 -12.11 43.56
CA SER A 47 -46.46 -12.17 43.21
C SER A 47 -46.25 -12.66 41.78
N ASP A 48 -46.97 -13.70 41.35
CA ASP A 48 -46.90 -14.24 40.00
C ASP A 48 -47.38 -13.20 38.97
N ALA A 49 -48.47 -12.48 39.28
CA ALA A 49 -48.97 -11.40 38.44
C ALA A 49 -48.00 -10.20 38.36
N PHE A 50 -47.32 -9.86 39.46
CA PHE A 50 -46.28 -8.84 39.48
C PHE A 50 -45.08 -9.23 38.61
N TRP A 51 -44.57 -10.47 38.75
CA TRP A 51 -43.47 -10.97 37.94
C TRP A 51 -43.83 -11.04 36.46
N ALA A 52 -45.05 -11.45 36.11
CA ALA A 52 -45.52 -11.46 34.72
C ALA A 52 -45.53 -10.05 34.10
N ARG A 53 -46.04 -9.04 34.83
CA ARG A 53 -46.03 -7.64 34.37
C ARG A 53 -44.61 -7.09 34.22
N LEU A 54 -43.72 -7.42 35.16
CA LEU A 54 -42.34 -6.98 35.12
C LEU A 54 -41.60 -7.58 33.92
N GLN A 55 -41.85 -8.86 33.63
CA GLN A 55 -41.29 -9.53 32.45
C GLN A 55 -41.84 -8.94 31.14
N GLU A 56 -43.14 -8.67 31.06
CA GLU A 56 -43.75 -8.02 29.90
C GLU A 56 -43.14 -6.64 29.63
N GLU A 57 -43.04 -5.78 30.66
CA GLU A 57 -42.47 -4.45 30.49
C GLU A 57 -40.97 -4.51 30.15
N ASN A 58 -40.22 -5.43 30.75
CA ASN A 58 -38.81 -5.64 30.41
C ASN A 58 -38.64 -6.06 28.94
N THR A 59 -39.42 -7.04 28.46
CA THR A 59 -39.33 -7.48 27.05
C THR A 59 -39.72 -6.37 26.06
N LYS A 60 -40.70 -5.53 26.43
CA LYS A 60 -41.11 -4.37 25.65
C LYS A 60 -40.02 -3.30 25.61
N GLN A 61 -39.39 -3.00 26.75
CA GLN A 61 -38.29 -2.05 26.84
C GLN A 61 -37.05 -2.53 26.06
N GLU A 62 -36.71 -3.81 26.16
CA GLU A 62 -35.62 -4.39 25.36
C GLU A 62 -35.90 -4.32 23.86
N LYS A 63 -37.14 -4.58 23.43
CA LYS A 63 -37.53 -4.45 22.03
C LYS A 63 -37.40 -3.01 21.56
N ALA A 64 -37.94 -2.04 22.31
CA ALA A 64 -37.83 -0.63 21.98
C ALA A 64 -36.36 -0.15 21.93
N ALA A 65 -35.52 -0.62 22.85
CA ALA A 65 -34.09 -0.32 22.84
C ALA A 65 -33.38 -0.91 21.61
N ARG A 66 -33.68 -2.18 21.25
CA ARG A 66 -33.16 -2.82 20.02
C ARG A 66 -33.57 -2.05 18.77
N ASP A 67 -34.85 -1.71 18.64
CA ASP A 67 -35.38 -0.98 17.48
C ASP A 67 -34.73 0.42 17.37
N CYS A 68 -34.57 1.13 18.50
CA CYS A 68 -33.90 2.43 18.56
C CYS A 68 -32.42 2.33 18.15
N MET A 69 -31.67 1.36 18.71
CA MET A 69 -30.27 1.16 18.36
C MET A 69 -30.09 0.83 16.87
N GLN A 70 -31.00 0.03 16.30
CA GLN A 70 -30.94 -0.34 14.89
C GLN A 70 -31.27 0.84 13.96
N GLN A 71 -32.26 1.66 14.33
CA GLN A 71 -32.55 2.91 13.61
C GLN A 71 -31.37 3.88 13.64
N LEU A 72 -30.74 4.04 14.81
CA LEU A 72 -29.59 4.91 14.98
C LEU A 72 -28.37 4.41 14.18
N SER A 73 -28.11 3.10 14.20
CA SER A 73 -27.05 2.48 13.38
C SER A 73 -27.26 2.68 11.89
N ASN A 74 -28.50 2.52 11.41
CA ASN A 74 -28.85 2.74 10.01
C ASN A 74 -28.69 4.21 9.59
N LEU A 75 -29.15 5.15 10.43
CA LEU A 75 -29.00 6.59 10.18
C LEU A 75 -27.53 7.00 10.11
N ILE A 76 -26.71 6.54 11.06
CA ILE A 76 -25.26 6.82 11.07
C ILE A 76 -24.61 6.23 9.82
N SER A 77 -24.90 4.98 9.48
CA SER A 77 -24.33 4.33 8.30
C SER A 77 -24.67 5.08 7.01
N ASN A 78 -25.94 5.48 6.84
CA ASN A 78 -26.38 6.22 5.66
C ASN A 78 -25.76 7.62 5.58
N CYS A 79 -25.66 8.33 6.71
CA CYS A 79 -25.06 9.66 6.76
C CYS A 79 -23.56 9.62 6.45
N LEU A 80 -22.82 8.65 7.03
CA LEU A 80 -21.41 8.44 6.73
C LEU A 80 -21.19 8.05 5.27
N TRP A 81 -22.03 7.16 4.73
CA TRP A 81 -21.93 6.75 3.33
C TRP A 81 -22.17 7.91 2.37
N ALA A 82 -23.16 8.76 2.63
CA ALA A 82 -23.42 9.96 1.83
C ALA A 82 -22.25 10.94 1.84
N ARG A 83 -21.66 11.21 3.02
CA ARG A 83 -20.48 12.08 3.14
C ARG A 83 -19.26 11.52 2.43
N LEU A 84 -19.02 10.22 2.55
CA LEU A 84 -17.89 9.57 1.87
C LEU A 84 -18.04 9.67 0.35
N GLN A 85 -19.26 9.54 -0.17
CA GLN A 85 -19.51 9.72 -1.61
C GLN A 85 -19.27 11.16 -2.06
N GLU A 86 -19.78 12.14 -1.32
CA GLU A 86 -19.58 13.56 -1.62
C GLU A 86 -18.09 13.91 -1.65
N GLU A 87 -17.34 13.52 -0.60
CA GLU A 87 -15.91 13.75 -0.50
C GLU A 87 -15.13 13.04 -1.63
N ASN A 88 -15.52 11.81 -1.98
CA ASN A 88 -14.89 11.08 -3.09
C ASN A 88 -15.15 11.76 -4.45
N THR A 89 -16.36 12.31 -4.67
CA THR A 89 -16.67 13.04 -5.90
C THR A 89 -15.87 14.34 -6.02
N GLU A 90 -15.76 15.11 -4.93
CA GLU A 90 -14.94 16.32 -4.91
C GLU A 90 -13.46 16.00 -5.12
N GLN A 91 -12.97 14.92 -4.52
CA GLN A 91 -11.59 14.48 -4.68
C GLN A 91 -11.30 14.03 -6.12
N GLU A 92 -12.23 13.34 -6.77
CA GLU A 92 -12.09 12.90 -8.16
C GLU A 92 -12.12 14.09 -9.13
N GLU A 93 -13.01 15.07 -8.91
CA GLU A 93 -13.06 16.30 -9.71
C GLU A 93 -11.77 17.11 -9.56
N ALA A 94 -11.29 17.31 -8.33
CA ALA A 94 -10.02 17.99 -8.08
C ALA A 94 -8.82 17.26 -8.70
N ALA A 95 -8.80 15.92 -8.68
CA ALA A 95 -7.77 15.12 -9.34
C ALA A 95 -7.83 15.29 -10.88
N ARG A 96 -9.03 15.34 -11.45
CA ARG A 96 -9.26 15.55 -12.89
C ARG A 96 -8.78 16.92 -13.35
N ASP A 97 -9.10 17.97 -12.60
CA ASP A 97 -8.65 19.33 -12.88
C ASP A 97 -7.12 19.44 -12.82
N ARG A 98 -6.48 18.78 -11.84
CA ARG A 98 -5.01 18.72 -11.75
C ARG A 98 -4.39 18.03 -12.96
N MET A 99 -4.96 16.90 -13.40
CA MET A 99 -4.50 16.20 -14.60
C MET A 99 -4.65 17.06 -15.85
N GLN A 100 -5.73 17.84 -15.94
CA GLN A 100 -5.94 18.78 -17.03
C GLN A 100 -4.91 19.93 -17.03
N GLN A 101 -4.60 20.50 -15.86
CA GLN A 101 -3.56 21.52 -15.70
C GLN A 101 -2.17 20.98 -16.09
N LEU A 102 -1.84 19.76 -15.66
CA LEU A 102 -0.59 19.09 -16.05
C LEU A 102 -0.50 18.93 -17.57
N SER A 103 -1.57 18.42 -18.19
CA SER A 103 -1.67 18.24 -19.64
C SER A 103 -1.46 19.57 -20.38
N ASN A 104 -2.07 20.66 -19.88
CA ASN A 104 -1.93 21.99 -20.47
C ASN A 104 -0.50 22.55 -20.35
N MET A 105 0.17 22.37 -19.21
CA MET A 105 1.57 22.80 -19.05
C MET A 105 2.52 22.01 -19.95
N ILE A 106 2.36 20.69 -20.03
CA ILE A 106 3.15 19.83 -20.93
C ILE A 106 2.91 20.24 -22.37
N SER A 107 1.64 20.44 -22.77
CA SER A 107 1.28 20.89 -24.11
C SER A 107 1.89 22.25 -24.44
N ASN A 108 1.86 23.22 -23.52
CA ASN A 108 2.49 24.53 -23.72
C ASN A 108 4.02 24.43 -23.86
N CYS A 109 4.67 23.62 -23.01
CA CYS A 109 6.12 23.42 -23.06
C CYS A 109 6.53 22.79 -24.41
N LEU A 110 5.81 21.76 -24.87
CA LEU A 110 6.10 21.05 -26.11
C LEU A 110 5.76 21.87 -27.36
N ASN A 111 4.64 22.61 -27.35
CA ASN A 111 4.15 23.30 -28.54
C ASN A 111 4.68 24.72 -28.71
N LYS A 112 5.11 25.39 -27.62
CA LYS A 112 5.54 26.79 -27.66
C LYS A 112 6.99 26.99 -27.23
N ASP A 113 7.37 26.48 -26.07
CA ASP A 113 8.68 26.78 -25.50
C ASP A 113 9.80 25.97 -26.18
N LEU A 114 9.57 24.68 -26.42
CA LEU A 114 10.55 23.80 -27.07
C LEU A 114 10.90 24.27 -28.50
N PRO A 115 9.94 24.61 -29.38
CA PRO A 115 10.25 25.18 -30.69
C PRO A 115 11.02 26.49 -30.62
N ALA A 116 10.66 27.40 -29.71
CA ALA A 116 11.33 28.68 -29.55
C ALA A 116 12.79 28.52 -29.04
N ILE A 117 13.04 27.56 -28.15
CA ILE A 117 14.39 27.23 -27.66
C ILE A 117 15.22 26.59 -28.77
N ILE A 118 14.64 25.65 -29.53
CA ILE A 118 15.30 25.03 -30.69
C ILE A 118 15.68 26.10 -31.71
N GLU A 119 14.74 26.98 -32.09
CA GLU A 119 15.00 28.03 -33.07
C GLU A 119 16.12 28.97 -32.62
N LYS A 120 16.09 29.44 -31.37
CA LYS A 120 17.15 30.30 -30.79
C LYS A 120 18.51 29.60 -30.75
N THR A 121 18.54 28.32 -30.39
CA THR A 121 19.77 27.54 -30.30
C THR A 121 20.35 27.30 -31.69
N VAL A 122 19.51 26.89 -32.66
CA VAL A 122 19.91 26.70 -34.06
C VAL A 122 20.44 28.01 -34.67
N LYS A 123 19.75 29.15 -34.47
CA LYS A 123 20.25 30.45 -34.94
C LYS A 123 21.62 30.80 -34.37
N ARG A 124 21.81 30.62 -33.07
CA ARG A 124 23.09 30.89 -32.39
C ARG A 124 24.21 30.00 -32.93
N GLU A 125 23.98 28.70 -33.02
CA GLU A 125 24.97 27.75 -33.52
C GLU A 125 25.30 27.99 -34.99
N LEU A 126 24.31 28.34 -35.82
CA LEU A 126 24.54 28.72 -37.21
C LEU A 126 25.43 29.97 -37.34
N THR A 127 25.22 30.99 -36.49
CA THR A 127 26.09 32.16 -36.45
C THR A 127 27.51 31.84 -35.98
N THR A 128 27.67 30.97 -34.98
CA THR A 128 28.99 30.49 -34.50
C THR A 128 29.72 29.70 -35.58
N VAL A 129 29.01 28.83 -36.31
CA VAL A 129 29.56 28.11 -37.47
C VAL A 129 30.04 29.08 -38.53
N GLY A 130 29.21 30.03 -38.95
CA GLY A 130 29.58 31.02 -39.96
C GLY A 130 30.83 31.82 -39.58
N GLN A 131 30.92 32.26 -38.33
CA GLN A 131 32.10 32.97 -37.82
C GLN A 131 33.35 32.08 -37.76
N SER A 132 33.21 30.84 -37.30
CA SER A 132 34.33 29.90 -37.25
C SER A 132 34.83 29.49 -38.64
N MET A 133 33.91 29.31 -39.59
CA MET A 133 34.23 29.03 -40.99
C MET A 133 34.99 30.21 -41.60
N ALA A 134 34.53 31.45 -41.42
CA ALA A 134 35.24 32.63 -41.89
C ALA A 134 36.65 32.73 -41.29
N ARG A 135 36.81 32.44 -39.99
CA ARG A 135 38.09 32.53 -39.27
C ARG A 135 39.10 31.45 -39.66
N THR A 136 38.63 30.28 -40.09
CA THR A 136 39.48 29.11 -40.32
C THR A 136 39.72 28.84 -41.81
N ILE A 137 38.71 29.08 -42.66
CA ILE A 137 38.80 28.81 -44.09
C ILE A 137 39.63 29.90 -44.80
N ALA A 138 39.43 31.18 -44.49
CA ALA A 138 40.18 32.28 -45.12
C ALA A 138 41.73 32.12 -45.02
N PRO A 139 42.32 31.91 -43.82
CA PRO A 139 43.77 31.71 -43.71
C PRO A 139 44.24 30.37 -44.28
N THR A 140 43.39 29.34 -44.30
CA THR A 140 43.74 28.04 -44.91
C THR A 140 43.77 28.12 -46.42
N ILE A 141 42.85 28.87 -47.04
CA ILE A 141 42.84 29.20 -48.47
C ILE A 141 44.13 29.95 -48.82
N GLU A 142 44.44 31.02 -48.09
CA GLU A 142 45.62 31.85 -48.31
C GLU A 142 46.90 31.02 -48.24
N LYS A 143 47.04 30.19 -47.20
CA LYS A 143 48.18 29.26 -47.05
C LYS A 143 48.26 28.24 -48.19
N THR A 144 47.15 27.63 -48.59
CA THR A 144 47.12 26.60 -49.65
C THR A 144 47.51 27.17 -51.01
N ILE A 145 47.06 28.39 -51.30
CA ILE A 145 47.43 29.14 -52.50
C ILE A 145 48.92 29.50 -52.47
N SER A 146 49.42 30.10 -51.38
CA SER A 146 50.85 30.43 -51.25
C SER A 146 51.75 29.19 -51.37
N THR A 147 51.34 28.06 -50.80
CA THR A 147 52.11 26.80 -50.86
C THR A 147 52.10 26.21 -52.28
N SER A 148 50.95 26.21 -52.96
CA SER A 148 50.84 25.70 -54.33
C SER A 148 51.57 26.59 -55.34
N ILE A 149 51.57 27.91 -55.14
CA ILE A 149 52.35 28.86 -55.92
C ILE A 149 53.85 28.58 -55.73
N ALA A 150 54.33 28.49 -54.48
CA ALA A 150 55.72 28.20 -54.18
C ALA A 150 56.19 26.87 -54.82
N GLU A 151 55.40 25.80 -54.68
CA GLU A 151 55.69 24.48 -55.27
C GLU A 151 55.74 24.52 -56.81
N SER A 152 54.87 25.32 -57.45
CA SER A 152 54.82 25.42 -58.91
C SER A 152 56.01 26.21 -59.47
N PHE A 153 56.44 27.27 -58.77
CA PHE A 153 57.64 28.03 -59.14
C PHE A 153 58.94 27.23 -58.95
N GLN A 154 58.96 26.30 -57.99
CA GLN A 154 60.12 25.43 -57.75
C GLN A 154 60.33 24.35 -58.84
N LYS A 155 59.33 24.08 -59.68
CA LYS A 155 59.39 23.07 -60.76
C LYS A 155 59.71 23.63 -62.16
N GLY A 156 60.02 24.92 -62.27
CA GLY A 156 60.48 25.56 -63.52
C GLY A 156 59.36 26.25 -64.32
N VAL A 157 59.68 27.42 -64.90
CA VAL A 157 58.73 28.35 -65.53
C VAL A 157 58.67 28.11 -67.05
N GLY A 158 57.51 27.68 -67.55
CA GLY A 158 57.16 27.62 -68.98
C GLY A 158 55.64 27.52 -69.15
N ASP A 159 55.08 27.72 -70.35
CA ASP A 159 53.61 27.86 -70.56
C ASP A 159 52.74 26.71 -69.98
N LYS A 160 53.30 25.49 -69.84
CA LYS A 160 52.59 24.37 -69.18
C LYS A 160 52.45 24.54 -67.66
N ALA A 161 53.27 25.36 -67.02
CA ALA A 161 53.28 25.60 -65.57
C ALA A 161 52.02 26.34 -65.09
N VAL A 162 51.47 27.27 -65.89
CA VAL A 162 50.25 27.99 -65.55
C VAL A 162 49.05 27.03 -65.51
N SER A 163 48.91 26.16 -66.52
CA SER A 163 47.84 25.15 -66.56
C SER A 163 47.96 24.09 -65.46
N GLN A 164 49.18 23.77 -65.02
CA GLN A 164 49.41 22.85 -63.90
C GLN A 164 49.18 23.51 -62.54
N LEU A 165 49.59 24.77 -62.37
CA LEU A 165 49.31 25.57 -61.18
C LEU A 165 47.80 25.71 -60.99
N GLU A 166 47.05 26.02 -62.05
CA GLU A 166 45.60 26.16 -62.01
C GLU A 166 44.91 24.85 -61.56
N LYS A 167 45.26 23.71 -62.16
CA LYS A 167 44.73 22.39 -61.74
C LYS A 167 45.15 21.99 -60.33
N SER A 168 46.40 22.28 -59.94
CA SER A 168 46.93 21.94 -58.61
C SER A 168 46.30 22.79 -57.52
N VAL A 169 46.17 24.10 -57.74
CA VAL A 169 45.48 25.02 -56.83
C VAL A 169 44.01 24.62 -56.73
N SER A 170 43.33 24.39 -57.85
CA SER A 170 41.90 24.02 -57.86
C SER A 170 41.64 22.73 -57.06
N SER A 171 42.38 21.64 -57.32
CA SER A 171 42.16 20.36 -56.62
C SER A 171 42.60 20.36 -55.15
N LYS A 172 43.75 20.97 -54.80
CA LYS A 172 44.20 21.06 -53.39
C LYS A 172 43.30 21.99 -52.58
N LEU A 173 42.85 23.09 -53.17
CA LEU A 173 41.94 24.04 -52.53
C LEU A 173 40.58 23.38 -52.29
N GLU A 174 40.02 22.71 -53.30
CA GLU A 174 38.74 22.00 -53.19
C GLU A 174 38.79 20.92 -52.09
N ALA A 175 39.83 20.08 -52.08
CA ALA A 175 39.99 19.04 -51.06
C ALA A 175 40.16 19.61 -49.65
N THR A 176 40.92 20.70 -49.51
CA THR A 176 41.19 21.32 -48.20
C THR A 176 39.97 22.05 -47.65
N VAL A 177 39.29 22.83 -48.49
CA VAL A 177 38.05 23.54 -48.13
C VAL A 177 36.94 22.54 -47.79
N SER A 178 36.76 21.49 -48.60
CA SER A 178 35.76 20.44 -48.33
C SER A 178 36.01 19.73 -47.00
N ARG A 179 37.26 19.37 -46.71
CA ARG A 179 37.65 18.75 -45.43
C ARG A 179 37.40 19.69 -44.25
N GLN A 180 37.73 20.98 -44.39
CA GLN A 180 37.56 21.95 -43.31
C GLN A 180 36.08 22.23 -43.01
N ILE A 181 35.26 22.39 -44.05
CA ILE A 181 33.80 22.54 -43.94
C ILE A 181 33.20 21.31 -43.24
N GLN A 182 33.57 20.10 -43.68
CA GLN A 182 33.04 18.87 -43.11
C GLN A 182 33.40 18.70 -41.63
N THR A 183 34.64 19.02 -41.26
CA THR A 183 35.10 18.90 -39.86
C THR A 183 34.43 19.94 -38.96
N GLN A 184 34.23 21.16 -39.47
CA GLN A 184 33.59 22.24 -38.70
C GLN A 184 32.09 22.02 -38.52
N CYS A 185 31.39 21.55 -39.56
CA CYS A 185 29.99 21.14 -39.46
C CYS A 185 29.79 19.99 -38.47
N GLN A 186 30.65 18.97 -38.49
CA GLN A 186 30.59 17.84 -37.55
C GLN A 186 30.79 18.29 -36.09
N THR A 187 31.73 19.21 -35.86
CA THR A 187 32.04 19.72 -34.51
C THR A 187 30.90 20.58 -33.97
N SER A 188 30.36 21.49 -34.78
CA SER A 188 29.20 22.30 -34.39
C SER A 188 27.96 21.44 -34.15
N ARG A 189 27.69 20.42 -35.00
CA ARG A 189 26.57 19.49 -34.76
C ARG A 189 26.65 18.87 -33.37
N LYS A 190 27.84 18.44 -32.93
CA LYS A 190 28.04 17.87 -31.58
C LYS A 190 27.81 18.89 -30.48
N GLN A 191 28.29 20.12 -30.65
CA GLN A 191 28.10 21.21 -29.68
C GLN A 191 26.63 21.64 -29.58
N ALA A 192 25.95 21.77 -30.71
CA ALA A 192 24.52 22.07 -30.78
C ALA A 192 23.65 20.99 -30.12
N LEU A 193 23.97 19.71 -30.36
CA LEU A 193 23.27 18.59 -29.72
C LEU A 193 23.47 18.60 -28.20
N GLN A 194 24.68 18.89 -27.73
CA GLN A 194 24.98 18.97 -26.30
C GLN A 194 24.32 20.18 -25.64
N ALA A 195 24.30 21.34 -26.29
CA ALA A 195 23.62 22.55 -25.80
C ALA A 195 22.10 22.37 -25.76
N LEU A 196 21.53 21.67 -26.75
CA LEU A 196 20.11 21.29 -26.75
C LEU A 196 19.81 20.36 -25.58
N LYS A 197 20.64 19.33 -25.36
CA LYS A 197 20.50 18.42 -24.21
C LYS A 197 20.52 19.19 -22.88
N SER A 198 21.50 20.08 -22.68
CA SER A 198 21.59 20.86 -21.44
C SER A 198 20.42 21.83 -21.27
N SER A 199 19.93 22.44 -22.36
CA SER A 199 18.78 23.34 -22.29
C SER A 199 17.48 22.59 -21.97
N LEU A 200 17.35 21.35 -22.46
CA LEU A 200 16.21 20.49 -22.13
C LEU A 200 16.26 20.04 -20.66
N GLU A 201 17.44 19.65 -20.15
CA GLU A 201 17.64 19.35 -18.73
C GLU A 201 17.29 20.55 -17.83
N VAL A 202 17.71 21.76 -18.19
CA VAL A 202 17.46 22.98 -17.40
C VAL A 202 16.02 23.50 -17.50
N SER A 203 15.24 23.10 -18.50
CA SER A 203 13.86 23.58 -18.67
C SER A 203 12.82 22.55 -18.23
N VAL A 204 13.02 21.27 -18.54
CA VAL A 204 12.02 20.21 -18.31
C VAL A 204 12.10 19.71 -16.87
N VAL A 205 13.31 19.55 -16.32
CA VAL A 205 13.48 19.07 -14.93
C VAL A 205 12.92 20.07 -13.92
N PRO A 206 13.21 21.38 -14.00
CA PRO A 206 12.67 22.33 -13.02
C PRO A 206 11.16 22.57 -13.16
N ALA A 207 10.61 22.51 -14.38
CA ALA A 207 9.17 22.59 -14.58
C ALA A 207 8.45 21.37 -13.98
N PHE A 208 9.03 20.18 -14.14
CA PHE A 208 8.54 18.96 -13.52
C PHE A 208 8.67 19.02 -11.98
N GLU A 209 9.81 19.44 -11.44
CA GLU A 209 10.04 19.58 -10.00
C GLU A 209 9.09 20.58 -9.34
N MET A 210 8.88 21.76 -9.95
CA MET A 210 7.89 22.72 -9.44
C MET A 210 6.49 22.13 -9.46
N SER A 211 6.13 21.41 -10.50
CA SER A 211 4.80 20.78 -10.62
C SER A 211 4.59 19.71 -9.55
N CYS A 212 5.60 18.85 -9.32
CA CYS A 212 5.56 17.87 -8.24
C CYS A 212 5.46 18.56 -6.88
N ARG A 213 6.25 19.62 -6.64
CA ARG A 213 6.22 20.38 -5.38
C ARG A 213 4.84 20.97 -5.12
N THR A 214 4.25 21.63 -6.11
CA THR A 214 2.89 22.21 -6.00
C THR A 214 1.83 21.12 -5.81
N MET A 215 1.95 19.97 -6.48
CA MET A 215 1.05 18.84 -6.28
C MET A 215 1.11 18.33 -4.83
N PHE A 216 2.30 18.20 -4.26
CA PHE A 216 2.47 17.75 -2.88
C PHE A 216 1.97 18.76 -1.85
N GLU A 217 2.24 20.06 -2.04
CA GLU A 217 1.71 21.12 -1.18
C GLU A 217 0.17 21.15 -1.19
N GLN A 218 -0.45 20.89 -2.35
CA GLN A 218 -1.91 20.83 -2.46
C GLN A 218 -2.51 19.55 -1.85
N VAL A 219 -1.81 18.41 -1.92
CA VAL A 219 -2.22 17.18 -1.24
C VAL A 219 -2.14 17.38 0.28
N ASP A 220 -1.07 17.99 0.77
CA ASP A 220 -0.91 18.32 2.20
C ASP A 220 -2.02 19.28 2.66
N ALA A 221 -2.28 20.35 1.89
CA ALA A 221 -3.36 21.30 2.20
C ALA A 221 -4.76 20.66 2.18
N ALA A 222 -5.03 19.78 1.20
CA ALA A 222 -6.31 19.07 1.11
C ALA A 222 -6.49 18.10 2.28
N PHE A 223 -5.43 17.39 2.66
CA PHE A 223 -5.42 16.48 3.80
C PHE A 223 -5.63 17.21 5.13
N GLN A 224 -4.91 18.31 5.35
CA GLN A 224 -5.08 19.21 6.49
C GLN A 224 -6.51 19.76 6.58
N LYS A 225 -7.08 20.18 5.43
CA LYS A 225 -8.46 20.69 5.36
C LYS A 225 -9.50 19.59 5.63
N GLY A 226 -9.32 18.40 5.07
CA GLY A 226 -10.18 17.24 5.32
C GLY A 226 -10.18 16.85 6.80
N MET A 227 -8.99 16.80 7.42
CA MET A 227 -8.90 16.49 8.86
C MET A 227 -9.44 17.61 9.74
N GLY A 228 -9.19 18.89 9.40
CA GLY A 228 -9.79 20.02 10.09
C GLY A 228 -11.32 19.98 10.03
N SER A 229 -11.89 19.66 8.87
CA SER A 229 -13.32 19.46 8.66
C SER A 229 -13.90 18.32 9.51
N LEU A 230 -13.26 17.15 9.48
CA LEU A 230 -13.63 15.98 10.30
C LEU A 230 -13.59 16.29 11.80
N THR A 231 -12.55 16.99 12.25
CA THR A 231 -12.38 17.42 13.64
C THR A 231 -13.47 18.41 14.05
N THR A 232 -13.79 19.39 13.18
CA THR A 232 -14.80 20.40 13.44
C THR A 232 -16.22 19.80 13.45
N ALA A 233 -16.51 18.87 12.54
CA ALA A 233 -17.78 18.16 12.47
C ALA A 233 -17.97 17.23 13.69
N ALA A 234 -16.92 16.53 14.12
CA ALA A 234 -16.94 15.74 15.34
C ALA A 234 -17.14 16.61 16.59
N GLN A 235 -16.48 17.77 16.66
CA GLN A 235 -16.61 18.71 17.79
C GLN A 235 -18.04 19.28 17.90
N GLN A 236 -18.68 19.65 16.79
CA GLN A 236 -20.07 20.11 16.78
C GLN A 236 -21.06 19.03 17.20
N GLN A 237 -20.80 17.76 16.85
CA GLN A 237 -21.64 16.63 17.23
C GLN A 237 -21.46 16.21 18.70
N VAL A 238 -20.28 16.50 19.25
CA VAL A 238 -19.93 16.37 20.67
C VAL A 238 -20.56 17.48 21.52
N GLU A 239 -20.58 18.73 21.07
CA GLU A 239 -21.27 19.84 21.76
C GLU A 239 -22.79 19.66 21.81
N ALA A 240 -23.38 18.96 20.83
CA ALA A 240 -24.80 18.60 20.82
C ALA A 240 -25.16 17.47 21.80
N SER A 241 -24.18 16.74 22.35
CA SER A 241 -24.39 15.51 23.11
C SER A 241 -23.67 15.56 24.47
N HIS A 242 -24.27 16.22 25.48
CA HIS A 242 -23.73 16.33 26.84
C HIS A 242 -23.75 14.99 27.61
N SER A 243 -22.83 14.07 27.29
CA SER A 243 -22.68 12.76 27.92
C SER A 243 -21.20 12.41 28.16
N PRO A 244 -20.82 11.63 29.19
CA PRO A 244 -19.44 11.18 29.43
C PRO A 244 -18.75 10.47 28.24
N LEU A 245 -19.50 10.01 27.24
CA LEU A 245 -18.98 9.53 25.95
C LEU A 245 -18.29 10.64 25.12
N ALA A 246 -18.70 11.90 25.29
CA ALA A 246 -18.10 13.09 24.68
C ALA A 246 -16.65 13.32 25.12
N LEU A 247 -16.31 12.98 26.38
CA LEU A 247 -14.95 13.12 26.91
C LEU A 247 -14.02 12.07 26.30
N ALA A 248 -14.47 10.81 26.19
CA ALA A 248 -13.71 9.75 25.53
C ALA A 248 -13.51 10.02 24.02
N LEU A 249 -14.53 10.54 23.34
CA LEU A 249 -14.42 10.99 21.96
C LEU A 249 -13.44 12.16 21.80
N ARG A 250 -13.40 13.12 22.73
CA ARG A 250 -12.45 14.22 22.72
C ARG A 250 -11.01 13.72 22.87
N ASP A 251 -10.77 12.77 23.76
CA ASP A 251 -9.42 12.20 23.95
C ASP A 251 -8.96 11.38 22.74
N ALA A 252 -9.88 10.66 22.10
CA ALA A 252 -9.62 9.97 20.83
C ALA A 252 -9.36 10.95 19.67
N LEU A 253 -10.09 12.07 19.61
CA LEU A 253 -9.93 13.12 18.58
C LEU A 253 -8.60 13.87 18.75
N ASN A 254 -8.23 14.19 20.00
CA ASN A 254 -6.95 14.82 20.32
C ASN A 254 -5.78 13.88 19.99
N SER A 255 -5.95 12.57 20.20
CA SER A 255 -4.97 11.55 19.79
C SER A 255 -4.87 11.45 18.26
N ALA A 256 -5.99 11.46 17.53
CA ALA A 256 -5.99 11.49 16.07
C ALA A 256 -5.35 12.76 15.49
N THR A 257 -5.56 13.91 16.14
CA THR A 257 -4.95 15.19 15.76
C THR A 257 -3.43 15.17 15.93
N SER A 258 -2.91 14.54 16.99
CA SER A 258 -1.47 14.34 17.22
C SER A 258 -0.82 13.43 16.16
N ILE A 259 -1.49 12.33 15.80
CA ILE A 259 -1.05 11.42 14.73
C ILE A 259 -0.98 12.15 13.39
N THR A 260 -1.95 13.02 13.12
CA THR A 260 -2.02 13.82 11.88
C THR A 260 -0.86 14.83 11.79
N GLN A 261 -0.48 15.47 12.89
CA GLN A 261 0.66 16.39 12.94
C GLN A 261 2.00 15.67 12.73
N THR A 262 2.10 14.42 13.20
CA THR A 262 3.29 13.59 13.02
C THR A 262 3.43 13.16 11.55
N LEU A 263 2.33 12.73 10.92
CA LEU A 263 2.30 12.41 9.49
C LEU A 263 2.62 13.61 8.59
N GLY A 264 2.08 14.80 8.87
CA GLY A 264 2.42 16.02 8.14
C GLY A 264 3.91 16.40 8.28
N GLY A 265 4.49 16.18 9.46
CA GLY A 265 5.93 16.36 9.70
C GLY A 265 6.81 15.37 8.91
N GLU A 266 6.41 14.10 8.86
CA GLU A 266 7.10 13.05 8.09
C GLU A 266 7.01 13.28 6.58
N LEU A 267 5.88 13.80 6.09
CA LEU A 267 5.70 14.15 4.67
C LEU A 267 6.63 15.30 4.24
N LEU A 268 6.76 16.35 5.07
CA LEU A 268 7.70 17.45 4.84
C LEU A 268 9.17 17.01 4.92
N ASP A 269 9.48 16.00 5.73
CA ASP A 269 10.83 15.42 5.83
C ASP A 269 11.16 14.53 4.62
N GLY A 270 10.17 13.80 4.09
CA GLY A 270 10.27 13.07 2.82
C GLY A 270 10.53 13.99 1.63
N GLN A 271 9.88 15.14 1.58
CA GLN A 271 10.10 16.18 0.56
C GLN A 271 11.55 16.73 0.58
N ARG A 272 12.11 16.95 1.78
CA ARG A 272 13.51 17.39 1.95
C ARG A 272 14.51 16.33 1.49
N LYS A 273 14.23 15.05 1.74
CA LYS A 273 15.08 13.92 1.30
C LYS A 273 15.04 13.72 -0.22
N LEU A 274 13.88 13.90 -0.86
CA LEU A 274 13.76 13.83 -2.32
C LEU A 274 14.49 14.99 -3.03
N LEU A 275 14.44 16.20 -2.46
CA LEU A 275 15.21 17.35 -2.97
C LEU A 275 16.73 17.18 -2.79
N ALA A 276 17.17 16.54 -1.70
CA ALA A 276 18.58 16.22 -1.48
C ALA A 276 19.14 15.17 -2.44
N LEU A 277 18.29 14.25 -2.94
CA LEU A 277 18.66 13.24 -3.94
C LEU A 277 18.81 13.86 -5.34
N ALA A 278 18.03 14.89 -5.65
CA ALA A 278 18.07 15.61 -6.94
C ALA A 278 19.33 16.46 -7.15
N ASP A 279 19.98 16.91 -6.08
CA ASP A 279 21.18 17.78 -6.15
C ASP A 279 22.49 16.98 -6.34
N SER A 280 22.43 15.64 -6.30
CA SER A 280 23.60 14.78 -6.49
C SER A 280 23.89 14.51 -7.98
N LYS A 281 24.82 15.27 -8.55
CA LYS A 281 25.35 15.05 -9.92
C LYS A 281 26.10 13.71 -10.02
N ALA A 282 25.41 12.65 -10.42
CA ALA A 282 26.04 11.42 -10.94
C ALA A 282 25.13 10.74 -11.99
N PRO A 283 25.70 10.14 -13.05
CA PRO A 283 24.94 9.66 -14.21
C PRO A 283 24.00 8.51 -13.86
N LEU A 284 22.81 8.56 -14.44
CA LEU A 284 21.77 7.53 -14.48
C LEU A 284 22.37 6.12 -14.64
N LEU A 285 22.43 5.38 -13.53
CA LEU A 285 22.41 3.92 -13.53
C LEU A 285 21.04 3.48 -13.03
N ILE A 286 20.22 3.10 -14.00
CA ILE A 286 18.99 2.35 -13.86
C ILE A 286 19.36 0.98 -13.27
N SER A 287 19.52 0.91 -11.94
CA SER A 287 19.76 -0.34 -11.21
C SER A 287 19.42 -0.27 -9.71
N GLN A 288 18.99 0.87 -9.15
CA GLN A 288 18.84 1.02 -7.70
C GLN A 288 17.49 1.59 -7.23
N LEU A 289 16.46 1.58 -8.09
CA LEU A 289 15.09 1.93 -7.67
C LEU A 289 14.33 0.74 -7.03
N SER A 290 15.03 -0.11 -6.27
CA SER A 290 14.38 -1.22 -5.53
C SER A 290 14.69 -1.24 -4.04
N ASN A 291 15.66 -0.47 -3.52
CA ASN A 291 16.21 -0.74 -2.18
C ASN A 291 16.42 0.48 -1.27
N GLY A 292 15.66 1.56 -1.43
CA GLY A 292 15.98 2.81 -0.73
C GLY A 292 14.81 3.67 -0.27
N THR A 293 13.72 3.11 0.24
CA THR A 293 12.70 3.95 0.95
C THR A 293 11.89 3.23 2.04
N LEU A 294 12.03 1.91 2.24
CA LEU A 294 11.25 1.18 3.25
C LEU A 294 12.00 0.90 4.58
N GLY A 295 13.12 1.56 4.81
CA GLY A 295 13.96 1.34 6.01
C GLY A 295 13.84 2.38 7.14
N LEU A 296 13.01 3.42 6.99
CA LEU A 296 13.04 4.57 7.91
C LEU A 296 11.65 4.97 8.46
N LEU A 297 10.81 3.99 8.78
CA LEU A 297 9.58 4.19 9.58
C LEU A 297 9.39 3.08 10.63
N HIS A 298 10.46 2.67 11.30
CA HIS A 298 10.29 1.91 12.54
C HIS A 298 11.35 2.20 13.60
N GLU A 299 11.38 3.47 13.99
CA GLU A 299 11.85 3.88 15.30
C GLU A 299 10.91 5.04 15.66
N LYS A 300 9.95 4.91 16.58
CA LYS A 300 10.23 4.76 18.01
C LYS A 300 8.94 4.49 18.83
N LEU A 301 9.01 3.43 19.64
CA LEU A 301 8.37 3.21 20.95
C LEU A 301 6.86 2.98 21.08
N GLU A 302 6.46 1.71 21.01
CA GLU A 302 5.85 1.04 22.17
C GLU A 302 6.27 -0.45 22.19
N VAL A 303 6.29 -1.05 23.39
CA VAL A 303 6.91 -2.33 23.76
C VAL A 303 6.65 -3.48 22.75
N PRO A 304 7.67 -4.27 22.33
CA PRO A 304 7.51 -5.27 21.27
C PRO A 304 6.58 -6.43 21.69
N PRO A 305 5.47 -6.71 20.97
CA PRO A 305 4.93 -8.06 20.93
C PRO A 305 5.73 -8.86 19.91
N ASP A 306 6.22 -10.04 20.30
CA ASP A 306 7.00 -10.92 19.43
C ASP A 306 6.36 -11.09 18.05
N PRO A 307 7.11 -10.96 16.94
CA PRO A 307 6.59 -11.13 15.57
C PRO A 307 5.93 -12.52 15.37
N THR A 308 6.33 -13.51 16.16
CA THR A 308 5.76 -14.85 16.19
C THR A 308 4.38 -14.92 16.84
N LYS A 309 4.03 -14.01 17.75
CA LYS A 309 2.70 -13.99 18.42
C LYS A 309 1.61 -13.54 17.46
N GLU A 310 1.87 -12.52 16.64
CA GLU A 310 0.90 -12.04 15.65
C GLU A 310 0.70 -13.06 14.52
N LEU A 311 1.78 -13.67 14.04
CA LEU A 311 1.68 -14.78 13.07
C LEU A 311 0.94 -15.98 13.67
N SER A 312 1.20 -16.33 14.94
CA SER A 312 0.48 -17.41 15.64
C SER A 312 -1.02 -17.10 15.80
N ARG A 313 -1.38 -15.84 16.06
CA ARG A 313 -2.77 -15.38 16.13
C ARG A 313 -3.48 -15.55 14.80
N LEU A 314 -2.86 -15.11 13.70
CA LEU A 314 -3.41 -15.24 12.35
C LEU A 314 -3.55 -16.71 11.90
N ILE A 315 -2.60 -17.57 12.27
CA ILE A 315 -2.72 -19.03 12.06
C ILE A 315 -3.89 -19.60 12.87
N GLY A 316 -4.04 -19.20 14.14
CA GLY A 316 -5.15 -19.63 15.01
C GLY A 316 -6.52 -19.20 14.51
N GLU A 317 -6.61 -18.03 13.87
CA GLU A 317 -7.82 -17.50 13.24
C GLU A 317 -8.09 -18.07 11.83
N ARG A 318 -7.25 -19.01 11.35
CA ARG A 318 -7.30 -19.60 9.99
C ARG A 318 -7.15 -18.58 8.85
N LYS A 319 -6.58 -17.40 9.14
CA LYS A 319 -6.30 -16.34 8.16
C LYS A 319 -4.93 -16.54 7.54
N TYR A 320 -4.79 -17.63 6.77
CA TYR A 320 -3.51 -18.04 6.21
C TYR A 320 -2.94 -17.01 5.22
N GLU A 321 -3.76 -16.45 4.33
CA GLU A 321 -3.32 -15.42 3.38
C GLU A 321 -2.75 -14.17 4.07
N GLU A 322 -3.40 -13.68 5.12
CA GLU A 322 -2.91 -12.54 5.91
C GLU A 322 -1.59 -12.89 6.63
N ALA A 323 -1.46 -14.11 7.16
CA ALA A 323 -0.23 -14.59 7.79
C ALA A 323 0.95 -14.68 6.80
N PHE A 324 0.71 -15.24 5.61
CA PHE A 324 1.74 -15.33 4.57
C PHE A 324 2.10 -13.95 4.01
N ASN A 325 1.13 -13.06 3.79
CA ASN A 325 1.42 -11.69 3.39
C ASN A 325 2.21 -10.92 4.46
N ALA A 326 1.85 -11.05 5.74
CA ALA A 326 2.59 -10.43 6.84
C ALA A 326 4.03 -10.99 6.95
N ALA A 327 4.23 -12.28 6.70
CA ALA A 327 5.55 -12.90 6.70
C ALA A 327 6.38 -12.54 5.46
N LEU A 328 5.77 -12.41 4.28
CA LEU A 328 6.45 -12.03 3.04
C LEU A 328 6.78 -10.53 2.97
N GLN A 329 5.96 -9.67 3.59
CA GLN A 329 6.21 -8.23 3.71
C GLN A 329 7.36 -7.92 4.68
N ARG A 330 7.60 -8.79 5.66
CA ARG A 330 8.73 -8.68 6.57
C ARG A 330 9.90 -9.38 5.91
N THR A 331 10.89 -8.64 5.43
CA THR A 331 12.09 -9.10 4.70
C THR A 331 12.97 -10.14 5.42
N ASP A 332 12.55 -10.65 6.57
CA ASP A 332 13.24 -11.65 7.36
C ASP A 332 12.84 -13.06 6.91
N VAL A 333 13.78 -13.66 6.19
CA VAL A 333 13.75 -15.04 5.70
C VAL A 333 13.41 -16.05 6.80
N ASN A 334 13.79 -15.78 8.05
CA ASN A 334 13.53 -16.67 9.18
C ASN A 334 12.05 -16.74 9.55
N ASN A 335 11.27 -15.67 9.33
CA ASN A 335 9.84 -15.65 9.65
C ASN A 335 9.03 -16.50 8.67
N VAL A 336 9.40 -16.51 7.37
CA VAL A 336 8.76 -17.38 6.38
C VAL A 336 9.13 -18.84 6.63
N SER A 337 10.40 -19.12 6.93
CA SER A 337 10.83 -20.49 7.28
C SER A 337 10.17 -20.98 8.58
N TRP A 338 10.01 -20.10 9.58
CA TRP A 338 9.30 -20.41 10.82
C TRP A 338 7.80 -20.62 10.57
N LEU A 339 7.15 -19.74 9.79
CA LEU A 339 5.73 -19.87 9.45
C LEU A 339 5.45 -21.18 8.71
N CYS A 340 6.26 -21.51 7.70
CA CYS A 340 6.17 -22.78 6.99
C CYS A 340 6.48 -24.00 7.88
N ALA A 341 7.25 -23.84 8.96
CA ALA A 341 7.49 -24.90 9.94
C ALA A 341 6.31 -25.08 10.93
N GLN A 342 5.56 -24.02 11.22
CA GLN A 342 4.39 -24.07 12.11
C GLN A 342 3.10 -24.51 11.39
N VAL A 343 3.09 -24.45 10.06
CA VAL A 343 1.90 -24.63 9.25
C VAL A 343 2.05 -25.83 8.32
N ASP A 344 1.00 -26.65 8.21
CA ASP A 344 0.94 -27.75 7.24
C ASP A 344 0.71 -27.20 5.82
N LEU A 345 1.79 -26.75 5.17
CA LEU A 345 1.73 -26.15 3.84
C LEU A 345 1.10 -27.08 2.78
N PRO A 346 1.45 -28.39 2.70
CA PRO A 346 0.74 -29.33 1.82
C PRO A 346 -0.76 -29.43 2.13
N GLY A 347 -1.14 -29.46 3.41
CA GLY A 347 -2.54 -29.48 3.83
C GLY A 347 -3.33 -28.24 3.39
N ILE A 348 -2.72 -27.05 3.51
CA ILE A 348 -3.31 -25.78 3.08
C ILE A 348 -3.48 -25.70 1.56
N LEU A 349 -2.47 -26.13 0.80
CA LEU A 349 -2.51 -26.13 -0.66
C LEU A 349 -3.50 -27.16 -1.23
N ALA A 350 -3.89 -28.16 -0.43
CA ALA A 350 -4.91 -29.15 -0.78
C ALA A 350 -6.35 -28.72 -0.44
N MET A 351 -6.56 -27.59 0.24
CA MET A 351 -7.90 -27.09 0.59
C MET A 351 -8.61 -26.47 -0.62
N ASN A 352 -9.92 -26.69 -0.72
CA ASN A 352 -10.78 -26.09 -1.75
C ASN A 352 -11.96 -25.35 -1.09
N PRO A 353 -12.08 -24.01 -1.24
CA PRO A 353 -11.24 -23.12 -2.06
C PRO A 353 -9.83 -22.93 -1.48
N LEU A 354 -8.86 -22.69 -2.37
CA LEU A 354 -7.46 -22.45 -2.01
C LEU A 354 -7.38 -21.20 -1.11
N PRO A 355 -6.94 -21.32 0.15
CA PRO A 355 -6.92 -20.20 1.10
C PRO A 355 -5.73 -19.24 0.89
N LEU A 356 -4.95 -19.43 -0.18
CA LEU A 356 -3.83 -18.58 -0.57
C LEU A 356 -4.10 -17.99 -1.95
N GLY A 357 -4.08 -16.66 -2.04
CA GLY A 357 -4.21 -15.94 -3.30
C GLY A 357 -3.07 -16.22 -4.27
N GLN A 358 -3.35 -16.12 -5.57
CA GLN A 358 -2.36 -16.36 -6.62
C GLN A 358 -1.18 -15.37 -6.56
N GLY A 359 -1.34 -14.17 -5.98
CA GLY A 359 -0.25 -13.23 -5.76
C GLY A 359 0.76 -13.65 -4.69
N VAL A 360 0.33 -14.46 -3.71
CA VAL A 360 1.18 -14.91 -2.59
C VAL A 360 2.11 -16.05 -3.02
N LEU A 361 1.65 -16.93 -3.91
CA LEU A 361 2.36 -18.16 -4.28
C LEU A 361 3.69 -17.89 -5.01
N PRO A 362 3.78 -17.00 -6.03
CA PRO A 362 5.04 -16.66 -6.69
C PRO A 362 6.04 -15.99 -5.73
N SER A 363 5.57 -15.13 -4.83
CA SER A 363 6.42 -14.49 -3.82
C SER A 363 6.94 -15.49 -2.79
N LEU A 364 6.10 -16.43 -2.35
CA LEU A 364 6.52 -17.54 -1.49
C LEU A 364 7.55 -18.43 -2.20
N LEU A 365 7.32 -18.76 -3.46
CA LEU A 365 8.26 -19.53 -4.28
C LEU A 365 9.63 -18.84 -4.39
N GLN A 366 9.62 -17.52 -4.66
CA GLN A 366 10.83 -16.73 -4.75
C GLN A 366 11.60 -16.73 -3.43
N GLN A 367 10.92 -16.52 -2.30
CA GLN A 367 11.56 -16.48 -0.99
C GLN A 367 12.15 -17.83 -0.58
N LEU A 368 11.44 -18.92 -0.87
CA LEU A 368 11.95 -20.29 -0.64
C LEU A 368 13.17 -20.61 -1.50
N ALA A 369 13.24 -20.08 -2.73
CA ALA A 369 14.39 -20.24 -3.61
C ALA A 369 15.60 -19.43 -3.12
N CYS A 370 15.40 -18.16 -2.74
CA CYS A 370 16.46 -17.26 -2.31
C CYS A 370 17.23 -17.76 -1.06
N ASP A 371 16.57 -18.53 -0.19
CA ASP A 371 17.18 -19.13 1.01
C ASP A 371 17.14 -20.66 1.01
N ILE A 372 17.30 -21.27 -0.16
CA ILE A 372 17.34 -22.73 -0.26
C ILE A 372 18.52 -23.39 0.49
N GLY A 373 19.52 -22.59 0.91
CA GLY A 373 20.70 -23.05 1.65
C GLY A 373 20.44 -23.52 3.09
N THR A 374 19.31 -23.16 3.70
CA THR A 374 18.93 -23.61 5.06
C THR A 374 17.70 -24.53 5.00
N ASP A 375 17.78 -25.72 5.60
CA ASP A 375 16.73 -26.77 5.53
C ASP A 375 16.28 -27.12 4.10
N THR A 376 17.27 -27.29 3.21
CA THR A 376 17.11 -27.61 1.77
C THR A 376 16.09 -28.72 1.46
N PRO A 377 16.06 -29.89 2.12
CA PRO A 377 15.11 -30.96 1.74
C PRO A 377 13.65 -30.58 2.03
N ARG A 378 13.40 -29.83 3.11
CA ARG A 378 12.05 -29.39 3.47
C ARG A 378 11.57 -28.29 2.53
N LYS A 379 12.41 -27.29 2.24
CA LYS A 379 12.09 -26.21 1.30
C LYS A 379 11.85 -26.70 -0.12
N LEU A 380 12.62 -27.67 -0.60
CA LEU A 380 12.38 -28.29 -1.90
C LEU A 380 11.02 -28.99 -1.98
N THR A 381 10.56 -29.58 -0.87
CA THR A 381 9.23 -30.18 -0.81
C THR A 381 8.15 -29.10 -0.87
N TRP A 382 8.30 -28.01 -0.11
CA TRP A 382 7.38 -26.87 -0.16
C TRP A 382 7.34 -26.20 -1.54
N MET A 383 8.49 -25.96 -2.17
CA MET A 383 8.56 -25.38 -3.51
C MET A 383 7.84 -26.24 -4.55
N ARG A 384 7.93 -27.58 -4.45
CA ARG A 384 7.22 -28.50 -5.35
C ARG A 384 5.69 -28.32 -5.25
N GLU A 385 5.16 -28.24 -4.03
CA GLU A 385 3.72 -28.06 -3.81
C GLU A 385 3.26 -26.66 -4.24
N VAL A 386 4.03 -25.61 -3.90
CA VAL A 386 3.71 -24.22 -4.27
C VAL A 386 3.71 -24.05 -5.79
N VAL A 387 4.72 -24.59 -6.49
CA VAL A 387 4.77 -24.53 -7.97
C VAL A 387 3.56 -25.22 -8.59
N SER A 388 3.11 -26.35 -8.03
CA SER A 388 1.95 -27.08 -8.54
C SER A 388 0.61 -26.33 -8.34
N ALA A 389 0.56 -25.39 -7.39
CA ALA A 389 -0.61 -24.56 -7.09
C ALA A 389 -0.65 -23.22 -7.85
N ILE A 390 0.45 -22.83 -8.52
CA ILE A 390 0.50 -21.58 -9.30
C ILE A 390 -0.21 -21.77 -10.63
N ASN A 391 -1.17 -20.91 -10.92
CA ASN A 391 -1.80 -20.79 -12.23
C ASN A 391 -1.18 -19.62 -13.01
N PRO A 392 -0.27 -19.88 -13.96
CA PRO A 392 0.46 -18.82 -14.64
C PRO A 392 -0.37 -18.07 -15.70
N THR A 393 -1.65 -18.46 -15.90
CA THR A 393 -2.61 -17.76 -16.76
C THR A 393 -3.52 -16.81 -15.96
N ASP A 394 -3.38 -16.76 -14.64
CA ASP A 394 -4.18 -15.89 -13.79
C ASP A 394 -3.86 -14.40 -14.05
N PRO A 395 -4.87 -13.55 -14.32
CA PRO A 395 -4.68 -12.15 -14.68
C PRO A 395 -3.99 -11.32 -13.59
N MET A 396 -4.04 -11.76 -12.33
CA MET A 396 -3.38 -11.09 -11.21
C MET A 396 -1.85 -11.19 -11.30
N ILE A 397 -1.32 -12.30 -11.81
CA ILE A 397 0.12 -12.61 -11.72
C ILE A 397 0.83 -12.68 -13.08
N VAL A 398 0.08 -12.78 -14.18
CA VAL A 398 0.61 -12.98 -15.54
C VAL A 398 1.70 -11.96 -15.95
N VAL A 399 1.64 -10.73 -15.44
CA VAL A 399 2.58 -9.65 -15.78
C VAL A 399 3.96 -9.83 -15.12
N TYR A 400 4.04 -10.48 -13.95
CA TYR A 400 5.28 -10.56 -13.15
C TYR A 400 5.73 -11.98 -12.79
N VAL A 401 4.89 -13.01 -12.99
CA VAL A 401 5.21 -14.40 -12.63
C VAL A 401 6.39 -14.95 -13.43
N ARG A 402 6.56 -14.51 -14.69
CA ARG A 402 7.61 -15.00 -15.59
C ARG A 402 9.02 -14.60 -15.14
N PRO A 403 9.32 -13.32 -14.85
CA PRO A 403 10.60 -12.94 -14.25
C PRO A 403 10.94 -13.72 -12.97
N ILE A 404 9.94 -13.99 -12.12
CA ILE A 404 10.13 -14.77 -10.89
C ILE A 404 10.53 -16.21 -11.21
N PHE A 405 9.83 -16.86 -12.14
CA PHE A 405 10.16 -18.21 -12.60
C PHE A 405 11.56 -18.31 -13.23
N GLU A 406 11.95 -17.34 -14.05
CA GLU A 406 13.29 -17.27 -14.63
C GLU A 406 14.36 -17.10 -13.54
N GLN A 407 14.11 -16.27 -12.52
CA GLN A 407 15.00 -16.09 -11.37
C GLN A 407 15.14 -17.38 -10.53
N VAL A 408 14.01 -18.00 -10.16
CA VAL A 408 14.00 -19.24 -9.37
C VAL A 408 14.71 -20.37 -10.14
N TYR A 409 14.50 -20.45 -11.44
CA TYR A 409 15.20 -21.42 -12.29
C TYR A 409 16.72 -21.25 -12.26
N GLN A 410 17.22 -20.00 -12.32
CA GLN A 410 18.65 -19.71 -12.22
C GLN A 410 19.23 -20.11 -10.86
N ILE A 411 18.52 -19.80 -9.76
CA ILE A 411 18.94 -20.16 -8.40
C ILE A 411 19.03 -21.68 -8.24
N LEU A 412 18.00 -22.41 -8.68
CA LEU A 412 17.97 -23.87 -8.64
C LEU A 412 19.06 -24.51 -9.51
N ASN A 413 19.36 -23.91 -10.66
CA ASN A 413 20.43 -24.39 -11.53
C ASN A 413 21.82 -24.19 -10.90
N HIS A 414 22.02 -23.08 -10.18
CA HIS A 414 23.23 -22.85 -9.41
C HIS A 414 23.36 -23.87 -8.26
N HIS A 415 22.28 -24.10 -7.51
CA HIS A 415 22.26 -25.08 -6.43
C HIS A 415 22.52 -26.50 -6.90
N ARG A 416 21.97 -26.89 -8.06
CA ARG A 416 22.26 -28.18 -8.71
C ARG A 416 23.76 -28.37 -9.02
N SER A 417 24.49 -27.30 -9.29
CA SER A 417 25.92 -27.34 -9.64
C SER A 417 26.84 -27.44 -8.43
N LEU A 418 26.31 -27.30 -7.21
CA LEU A 418 27.09 -27.39 -5.98
C LEU A 418 27.41 -28.85 -5.61
N PRO A 419 28.63 -29.15 -5.15
CA PRO A 419 29.04 -30.50 -4.76
C PRO A 419 28.41 -30.99 -3.44
N THR A 420 27.66 -30.13 -2.74
CA THR A 420 27.02 -30.42 -1.45
C THR A 420 25.60 -30.98 -1.57
N THR A 421 25.04 -31.08 -2.78
CA THR A 421 23.64 -31.50 -3.00
C THR A 421 23.50 -33.03 -3.10
N THR A 422 22.58 -33.60 -2.32
CA THR A 422 22.30 -35.04 -2.29
C THR A 422 21.48 -35.51 -3.51
N GLY A 423 21.51 -36.81 -3.82
CA GLY A 423 20.79 -37.38 -4.98
C GLY A 423 19.27 -37.20 -4.95
N ALA A 424 18.66 -37.19 -3.77
CA ALA A 424 17.22 -36.95 -3.60
C ALA A 424 16.86 -35.47 -3.87
N GLU A 425 17.68 -34.54 -3.39
CA GLU A 425 17.52 -33.10 -3.63
C GLU A 425 17.69 -32.77 -5.11
N LEU A 426 18.68 -33.37 -5.78
CA LEU A 426 18.87 -33.22 -7.23
C LEU A 426 17.64 -33.67 -8.04
N SER A 427 16.95 -34.71 -7.58
CA SER A 427 15.73 -35.21 -8.23
C SER A 427 14.56 -34.24 -8.05
N ASN A 428 14.41 -33.67 -6.84
CA ASN A 428 13.42 -32.63 -6.57
C ASN A 428 13.68 -31.35 -7.36
N ILE A 429 14.93 -30.88 -7.39
CA ILE A 429 15.35 -29.70 -8.14
C ILE A 429 15.04 -29.86 -9.63
N ARG A 430 15.37 -31.02 -10.22
CA ARG A 430 15.08 -31.29 -11.64
C ARG A 430 13.58 -31.24 -11.94
N LEU A 431 12.76 -31.78 -11.05
CA LEU A 431 11.31 -31.78 -11.23
C LEU A 431 10.73 -30.37 -11.14
N ILE A 432 11.13 -29.59 -10.14
CA ILE A 432 10.70 -28.18 -10.00
C ILE A 432 11.13 -27.36 -11.22
N MET A 433 12.39 -27.49 -11.67
CA MET A 433 12.89 -26.83 -12.87
C MET A 433 12.11 -27.23 -14.14
N HIS A 434 11.72 -28.50 -14.26
CA HIS A 434 10.92 -28.97 -15.39
C HIS A 434 9.50 -28.37 -15.40
N VAL A 435 8.83 -28.34 -14.24
CA VAL A 435 7.50 -27.74 -14.12
C VAL A 435 7.55 -26.24 -14.38
N ILE A 436 8.53 -25.52 -13.82
CA ILE A 436 8.75 -24.09 -14.09
C ILE A 436 8.95 -23.85 -15.59
N ASN A 437 9.81 -24.62 -16.26
CA ASN A 437 10.02 -24.50 -17.70
C ASN A 437 8.74 -24.78 -18.50
N SER A 438 7.96 -25.78 -18.11
CA SER A 438 6.67 -26.07 -18.73
C SER A 438 5.71 -24.89 -18.59
N MET A 439 5.65 -24.27 -17.42
CA MET A 439 4.80 -23.10 -17.14
C MET A 439 5.24 -21.86 -17.93
N ILE A 440 6.55 -21.58 -18.00
CA ILE A 440 7.08 -20.49 -18.83
C ILE A 440 6.75 -20.71 -20.31
N MET A 441 6.76 -21.96 -20.79
CA MET A 441 6.43 -22.28 -22.18
C MET A 441 4.92 -22.22 -22.47
N SER A 442 4.06 -22.54 -21.49
CA SER A 442 2.61 -22.44 -21.63
C SER A 442 2.07 -21.00 -21.52
N SER A 443 2.82 -20.09 -20.90
CA SER A 443 2.45 -18.67 -20.76
C SER A 443 2.90 -17.80 -21.95
N LYS A 444 3.03 -18.38 -23.14
CA LYS A 444 3.41 -17.71 -24.38
C LYS A 444 2.23 -17.17 -25.17
#